data_AF-A0A497SFE4-F1
#
_entry.id   AF-A0A497SFE4-F1
#
_cell.length_a   1.000
_cell.length_b   1.000
_cell.length_c   1.000
_cell.angle_alpha   90.00
_cell.angle_beta   90.00
_cell.angle_gamma   90.00
#
_symmetry.space_group_name_H-M   'P 1'
#
loop_
_entity.id
_entity.type
_entity.pdbx_description
1 polymer ?
#
loop_
_entity_poly.entity_id
_entity_poly.type
_entity_poly.pdbx_seq_one_letter_code
_entity_poly.pdbx_strand_id
1 'polypeptide(L)' 'IRVGQGVVDLSTKGNLGVVKAFCKRCRAPLLRLRRDNMLICNRCNNRERRKIATDYGNVFEL' A
#
# COMPACT_ATOMS: atom_id res chain seq x y z
N ILE A 1 20.32 -2.96 14.90
CA ILE A 1 19.32 -2.28 15.76
C ILE A 1 19.03 -3.23 16.92
N ARG A 2 19.12 -2.78 18.18
CA ARG A 2 18.75 -3.61 19.33
C ARG A 2 17.25 -3.44 19.54
N VAL A 3 16.49 -4.51 19.31
CA VAL A 3 15.03 -4.53 19.50
C VAL A 3 14.76 -4.86 20.96
N GLY A 4 14.12 -3.93 21.69
CA GLY A 4 13.80 -4.10 23.10
C GLY A 4 12.67 -5.12 23.33
N GLN A 5 12.53 -5.59 24.57
CA GLN A 5 11.45 -6.50 24.95
C GLN A 5 10.08 -5.82 24.69
N GLY A 6 9.18 -6.50 23.96
CA GLY A 6 7.88 -5.98 23.57
C GLY A 6 7.86 -5.15 22.27
N VAL A 7 8.99 -4.98 21.59
CA VAL A 7 9.07 -4.27 20.31
C VAL A 7 9.04 -5.25 19.15
N VAL A 8 8.19 -4.98 18.15
CA VAL A 8 8.18 -5.69 16.87
C VAL A 8 8.99 -4.89 15.86
N ASP A 9 10.08 -5.46 15.36
CA ASP A 9 10.83 -4.91 14.24
C ASP A 9 10.17 -5.33 12.92
N LEU A 10 9.87 -4.35 12.06
CA LEU A 10 9.16 -4.56 10.81
C LEU A 10 10.04 -4.16 9.64
N SER A 11 10.10 -5.04 8.64
CA SER A 11 10.67 -4.74 7.34
C SER A 11 9.67 -5.03 6.24
N THR A 12 9.65 -4.17 5.22
CA THR A 12 8.89 -4.43 3.98
C THR A 12 9.80 -4.85 2.83
N LYS A 13 11.05 -5.24 3.06
CA LYS A 13 11.97 -5.70 2.00
C LYS A 13 11.36 -6.87 1.18
N GLY A 14 11.80 -7.03 -0.07
CA GLY A 14 11.24 -8.03 -0.98
C GLY A 14 9.87 -7.63 -1.54
N ASN A 15 8.94 -8.59 -1.59
CA ASN A 15 7.61 -8.43 -2.19
C ASN A 15 6.56 -7.80 -1.26
N LEU A 16 6.98 -7.34 -0.07
CA LEU A 16 6.11 -6.74 0.93
C LEU A 16 5.93 -5.24 0.71
N GLY A 17 4.79 -4.71 1.15
CA GLY A 17 4.44 -3.31 0.98
C GLY A 17 2.98 -3.04 1.31
N VAL A 18 2.44 -1.97 0.73
CA VAL A 18 1.03 -1.64 0.82
C VAL A 18 0.21 -2.71 0.11
N VAL A 19 -0.83 -3.24 0.76
CA VAL A 19 -1.77 -4.23 0.22
C VAL A 19 -3.15 -3.63 -0.13
N LYS A 20 -3.53 -2.52 0.52
CA LYS A 20 -4.76 -1.74 0.27
C LYS A 20 -4.52 -0.29 0.69
N ALA A 21 -5.07 0.67 -0.05
CA ALA A 21 -4.94 2.09 0.27
C ALA A 21 -6.16 2.91 -0.15
N PHE A 22 -6.32 4.05 0.51
CA PHE A 22 -7.37 5.03 0.24
C PHE A 22 -6.74 6.37 -0.16
N CYS A 23 -7.40 7.07 -1.09
CA CYS A 23 -6.93 8.33 -1.62
C CYS A 23 -6.82 9.39 -0.52
N LYS A 24 -5.69 10.11 -0.46
CA LYS A 24 -5.49 11.19 0.53
C LYS A 24 -6.46 12.36 0.38
N ARG A 25 -7.05 12.55 -0.82
CA ARG A 25 -7.95 13.68 -1.12
C ARG A 25 -9.41 13.37 -0.86
N CYS A 26 -9.91 12.23 -1.33
CA CYS A 26 -11.35 11.93 -1.33
C CYS A 26 -11.71 10.60 -0.67
N ARG A 27 -10.72 9.91 -0.06
CA ARG A 27 -10.87 8.64 0.65
C ARG A 27 -11.40 7.46 -0.16
N ALA A 28 -11.63 7.60 -1.47
CA ALA A 28 -11.96 6.47 -2.32
C ALA A 28 -10.79 5.47 -2.40
N PRO A 29 -11.05 4.16 -2.51
CA PRO A 29 -10.01 3.15 -2.70
C PRO A 29 -9.11 3.50 -3.90
N LEU A 30 -7.81 3.26 -3.74
CA LEU A 30 -6.86 3.45 -4.82
C LEU A 30 -6.67 2.18 -5.63
N LEU A 31 -6.55 2.32 -6.94
CA LEU A 31 -6.28 1.24 -7.88
C LEU A 31 -4.80 1.23 -8.26
N ARG A 32 -4.21 0.06 -8.46
CA ARG A 32 -2.84 -0.07 -8.92
C ARG A 32 -2.76 0.18 -10.43
N LEU A 33 -1.89 1.10 -10.85
CA LEU A 33 -1.51 1.21 -12.26
C LEU A 33 -0.53 0.08 -12.60
N ARG A 34 -0.71 -0.55 -13.77
CA ARG A 34 0.11 -1.70 -14.18
C ARG A 34 1.59 -1.31 -14.21
N ARG A 35 2.45 -2.23 -13.75
CA ARG A 35 3.93 -2.18 -13.81
C ARG A 35 4.63 -1.10 -12.97
N ASP A 36 3.88 -0.23 -12.28
CA ASP A 36 4.48 0.88 -11.54
C ASP A 36 4.20 0.80 -10.03
N ASN A 37 5.06 1.47 -9.24
CA ASN A 37 4.83 1.81 -7.83
C ASN A 37 3.82 2.98 -7.68
N MET A 38 2.80 3.00 -8.54
CA MET A 38 1.84 4.09 -8.66
C MET A 38 0.41 3.59 -8.43
N LEU A 39 -0.28 4.29 -7.55
CA LEU A 39 -1.69 4.12 -7.27
C LEU A 39 -2.48 5.30 -7.85
N ILE A 40 -3.68 5.05 -8.37
CA ILE A 40 -4.57 6.06 -8.93
C ILE A 40 -5.94 6.01 -8.25
N CYS A 41 -6.49 7.19 -7.98
CA CYS A 41 -7.87 7.32 -7.56
C CYS A 41 -8.78 7.48 -8.78
N ASN A 42 -9.75 6.58 -8.97
CA ASN A 42 -10.75 6.70 -10.04
C ASN A 42 -11.79 7.81 -9.78
N ARG A 43 -11.90 8.33 -8.55
CA ARG A 43 -12.86 9.38 -8.19
C ARG A 43 -12.36 10.80 -8.43
N CYS A 44 -11.08 11.07 -8.14
CA CYS A 44 -10.53 12.43 -8.24
C CYS A 44 -9.22 12.52 -9.04
N ASN A 45 -8.84 11.43 -9.72
CA ASN A 45 -7.64 11.31 -10.55
C ASN A 45 -6.31 11.58 -9.84
N ASN A 46 -6.31 11.64 -8.50
CA ASN A 46 -5.08 11.78 -7.73
C ASN A 46 -4.19 10.55 -7.90
N ARG A 47 -2.91 10.78 -8.15
CA ARG A 47 -1.88 9.74 -8.27
C ARG A 47 -0.98 9.73 -7.05
N GLU A 48 -0.64 8.56 -6.54
CA GLU A 48 0.13 8.38 -5.32
C GLU A 48 1.22 7.32 -5.52
N ARG A 49 2.48 7.72 -5.36
CA ARG A 49 3.61 6.77 -5.38
C ARG A 49 3.73 6.11 -4.01
N ARG A 50 3.71 4.78 -3.96
CA ARG A 50 3.85 3.97 -2.73
C ARG A 50 4.68 2.72 -3.01
N LYS A 51 5.21 2.08 -1.97
CA LYS A 51 5.78 0.74 -2.08
C LYS A 51 4.66 -0.29 -2.07
N ILE A 52 4.34 -0.87 -3.21
CA ILE A 52 3.16 -1.71 -3.40
C ILE A 52 3.56 -3.18 -3.26
N ALA A 53 2.85 -3.93 -2.43
CA ALA A 53 3.04 -5.38 -2.33
C ALA A 53 2.59 -6.08 -3.62
N THR A 54 3.14 -7.25 -3.92
CA THR A 54 2.78 -7.99 -5.14
C THR A 54 1.31 -8.39 -5.19
N ASP A 55 0.70 -8.60 -4.03
CA ASP A 55 -0.68 -9.01 -3.78
C ASP A 55 -1.65 -7.84 -3.51
N TYR A 56 -1.28 -6.60 -3.86
CA TYR A 56 -2.16 -5.44 -3.68
C TYR A 56 -3.56 -5.67 -4.30
N GLY A 57 -4.59 -5.44 -3.49
CA GLY A 57 -5.99 -5.64 -3.86
C GLY A 57 -6.49 -7.09 -3.68
N ASN A 58 -5.62 -8.05 -3.38
CA ASN A 58 -5.99 -9.42 -3.03
C ASN A 58 -6.03 -9.60 -1.51
N VAL A 59 -6.84 -8.78 -0.83
CA VAL A 59 -7.08 -8.88 0.61
C VAL A 59 -8.52 -9.32 0.85
N PHE A 60 -8.73 -10.32 1.70
CA PHE A 60 -10.07 -10.71 2.14
C PHE A 60 -10.66 -9.61 3.03
N GLU A 61 -11.90 -9.20 2.75
CA GLU A 61 -12.69 -8.37 3.64
C GLU A 61 -13.67 -9.28 4.37
N LEU A 62 -13.62 -9.26 5.71
CA LEU A 62 -14.52 -9.98 6.60
C LEU A 62 -15.88 -9.27 6.68
#